data_AF-A0A662IJT4-F1
#
_entry.id   AF-A0A662IJT4-F1
#
_cell.length_a   1.000
_cell.length_b   1.000
_cell.length_c   1.000
_cell.angle_alpha   90.00
_cell.angle_beta   90.00
_cell.angle_gamma   90.00
#
_symmetry.space_group_name_H-M   'P 1'
#
loop_
_entity.id
_entity.type
_entity.pdbx_description
1 polymer ?
#
loop_
_entity_poly.entity_id
_entity_poly.type
_entity_poly.pdbx_seq_one_letter_code
_entity_poly.pdbx_strand_id
1 'polypeptide(L)'
;MEISGSRRHERKIKVSGISRAKAIEQFEYGLKSIFNSKRIEDKGQYVVLHYRIDLLGKGGIDIITYTSDVIFISGSPRIPKEKFDKIANQIGQIAQHSVKRLVETRPITLQRAEAIIRFAFKLNPDNEYERMVIVILADTSNEIVLTESMKSLNIKGDPLKAGIPVKIKKLKEKGKVPYKEEEIINIRELRNRIVHEGTIPTKEQATRALKVAQEVLKRA
;
A
#
# COMPACT_ATOMS: atom_id res chain seq x y z
N MET A 1 -20.69 3.31 -44.03
CA MET A 1 -20.87 3.76 -42.63
C MET A 1 -20.75 2.53 -41.76
N GLU A 2 -19.55 2.20 -41.28
CA GLU A 2 -19.33 1.03 -40.44
C GLU A 2 -19.78 1.33 -39.01
N ILE A 3 -20.80 0.61 -38.55
CA ILE A 3 -21.18 0.57 -37.13
C ILE A 3 -20.12 -0.27 -36.43
N SER A 4 -19.03 0.37 -35.98
CA SER A 4 -18.00 -0.31 -35.20
C SER A 4 -18.62 -0.77 -33.87
N GLY A 5 -18.71 -2.09 -33.70
CA GLY A 5 -19.39 -2.72 -32.57
C GLY A 5 -18.81 -2.29 -31.22
N SER A 6 -19.72 -1.97 -30.31
CA SER A 6 -19.59 -1.70 -28.87
C SER A 6 -18.91 -2.87 -28.10
N ARG A 7 -17.67 -3.22 -28.44
CA ARG A 7 -16.90 -4.21 -27.68
C ARG A 7 -16.31 -3.56 -26.44
N ARG A 8 -16.53 -4.20 -25.29
CA ARG A 8 -15.88 -3.81 -24.03
C ARG A 8 -14.37 -3.80 -24.22
N HIS A 9 -13.71 -2.91 -23.47
CA HIS A 9 -12.27 -3.00 -23.34
C HIS A 9 -11.93 -4.15 -22.41
N GLU A 10 -10.96 -4.97 -22.79
CA GLU A 10 -10.58 -6.15 -22.01
C GLU A 10 -9.07 -6.29 -21.96
N ARG A 11 -8.58 -6.76 -20.81
CA ARG A 11 -7.18 -7.13 -20.62
C ARG A 11 -7.06 -8.28 -19.64
N LYS A 12 -6.19 -9.23 -19.97
CA LYS A 12 -5.78 -10.31 -19.07
C LYS A 12 -4.33 -10.09 -18.66
N ILE A 13 -4.06 -10.18 -17.36
CA ILE A 13 -2.71 -10.06 -16.81
C ILE A 13 -2.47 -11.30 -15.96
N LYS A 14 -1.37 -12.01 -16.23
CA LYS A 14 -0.91 -13.13 -15.40
C LYS A 14 0.08 -12.59 -14.37
N VAL A 15 -0.20 -12.79 -13.08
CA VAL A 15 0.69 -12.41 -11.97
C VAL A 15 0.83 -13.60 -11.03
N SER A 16 1.90 -14.37 -11.19
CA SER A 16 2.13 -15.58 -10.38
C SER A 16 2.09 -15.30 -8.88
N GLY A 17 1.29 -16.06 -8.14
CA GLY A 17 1.11 -15.93 -6.69
C GLY A 17 0.09 -14.88 -6.25
N ILE A 18 -0.56 -14.14 -7.16
CA ILE A 18 -1.56 -13.12 -6.79
C ILE A 18 -2.78 -13.72 -6.08
N SER A 19 -3.14 -14.98 -6.37
CA SER A 19 -4.27 -15.67 -5.74
C SER A 19 -4.05 -16.06 -4.28
N ARG A 20 -2.82 -15.94 -3.76
CA ARG A 20 -2.51 -16.24 -2.35
C ARG A 20 -3.18 -15.22 -1.44
N ALA A 21 -3.72 -15.67 -0.30
CA ALA A 21 -4.48 -14.83 0.64
C ALA A 21 -3.78 -13.49 0.98
N LYS A 22 -2.49 -13.52 1.34
CA LYS A 22 -1.72 -12.30 1.65
C LYS A 22 -1.57 -11.35 0.46
N ALA A 23 -1.37 -11.89 -0.74
CA ALA A 23 -1.24 -11.09 -1.96
C ALA A 23 -2.59 -10.45 -2.32
N ILE A 24 -3.70 -11.18 -2.19
CA ILE A 24 -5.05 -10.64 -2.37
C ILE A 24 -5.32 -9.51 -1.37
N GLU A 25 -5.00 -9.67 -0.08
CA GLU A 25 -5.18 -8.60 0.91
C GLU A 25 -4.43 -7.32 0.53
N GLN A 26 -3.18 -7.45 0.09
CA GLN A 26 -2.37 -6.30 -0.35
C GLN A 26 -2.91 -5.68 -1.63
N PHE A 27 -3.36 -6.51 -2.57
CA PHE A 27 -3.92 -6.06 -3.83
C PHE A 27 -5.24 -5.33 -3.62
N GLU A 28 -6.13 -5.89 -2.81
CA GLU A 28 -7.38 -5.27 -2.38
C GLU A 28 -7.13 -3.90 -1.73
N TYR A 29 -6.17 -3.82 -0.81
CA TYR A 29 -5.80 -2.56 -0.18
C TYR A 29 -5.35 -1.52 -1.22
N GLY A 30 -4.45 -1.91 -2.13
CA GLY A 30 -3.96 -1.02 -3.19
C GLY A 30 -5.07 -0.53 -4.13
N LEU A 31 -5.99 -1.42 -4.53
CA LEU A 31 -7.14 -1.07 -5.36
C LEU A 31 -8.08 -0.07 -4.67
N LYS A 32 -8.37 -0.27 -3.38
CA LYS A 32 -9.19 0.66 -2.58
C LYS A 32 -8.51 2.02 -2.45
N SER A 33 -7.24 2.04 -2.05
CA SER A 33 -6.52 3.28 -1.78
C SER A 33 -6.23 4.12 -3.01
N ILE A 34 -6.01 3.52 -4.19
CA ILE A 34 -5.72 4.28 -5.42
C ILE A 34 -7.00 4.67 -6.16
N PHE A 35 -7.98 3.77 -6.23
CA PHE A 35 -9.13 3.94 -7.12
C PHE A 35 -10.47 4.15 -6.40
N ASN A 36 -10.49 4.15 -5.06
CA ASN A 36 -11.72 4.13 -4.27
C ASN A 36 -12.69 3.03 -4.74
N SER A 37 -12.12 1.87 -5.07
CA SER A 37 -12.85 0.76 -5.69
C SER A 37 -13.72 0.02 -4.68
N LYS A 38 -14.82 -0.56 -5.15
CA LYS A 38 -15.79 -1.30 -4.33
C LYS A 38 -15.70 -2.79 -4.60
N ARG A 39 -15.78 -3.59 -3.54
CA ARG A 39 -15.89 -5.04 -3.66
C ARG A 39 -17.26 -5.38 -4.24
N ILE A 40 -17.27 -6.31 -5.19
CA ILE A 40 -18.50 -6.91 -5.68
C ILE A 40 -18.57 -8.33 -5.12
N GLU A 41 -19.72 -8.71 -4.57
CA GLU A 41 -19.97 -10.10 -4.20
C GLU A 41 -20.11 -10.92 -5.47
N ASP A 42 -19.09 -11.74 -5.74
CA ASP A 42 -19.07 -12.65 -6.88
C ASP A 42 -19.24 -14.09 -6.39
N LYS A 43 -20.12 -14.83 -7.07
CA LYS A 43 -20.44 -16.24 -6.80
C LYS A 43 -19.70 -17.21 -7.73
N GLY A 44 -18.79 -16.72 -8.56
CA GLY A 44 -18.01 -17.54 -9.49
C GLY A 44 -17.09 -18.53 -8.77
N GLN A 45 -17.16 -19.81 -9.18
CA GLN A 45 -16.49 -20.95 -8.52
C GLN A 45 -14.94 -20.87 -8.45
N TYR A 46 -14.32 -19.89 -9.11
CA TYR A 46 -12.87 -19.72 -9.15
C TYR A 46 -12.42 -18.27 -8.95
N VAL A 47 -13.32 -17.39 -8.51
CA VAL A 47 -13.03 -15.98 -8.27
C VAL A 47 -12.56 -15.79 -6.84
N VAL A 48 -11.35 -15.27 -6.67
CA VAL A 48 -10.80 -14.95 -5.34
C VAL A 48 -10.97 -13.47 -4.97
N LEU A 49 -11.20 -12.61 -5.97
CA LEU A 49 -11.40 -11.18 -5.77
C LEU A 49 -12.19 -10.58 -6.95
N HIS A 50 -13.26 -9.83 -6.68
CA HIS A 50 -13.94 -9.02 -7.68
C HIS A 50 -14.14 -7.60 -7.14
N TYR A 51 -13.62 -6.62 -7.88
CA TYR A 51 -13.70 -5.21 -7.59
C TYR A 51 -14.19 -4.40 -8.79
N ARG A 52 -14.88 -3.29 -8.51
CA ARG A 52 -15.28 -2.30 -9.50
C ARG A 52 -14.73 -0.92 -9.18
N ILE A 53 -14.17 -0.27 -10.20
CA ILE A 53 -13.83 1.16 -10.19
C ILE A 53 -14.95 1.92 -10.91
N ASP A 54 -15.64 2.80 -10.20
CA ASP A 54 -16.68 3.65 -10.79
C ASP A 54 -16.04 4.88 -11.44
N LEU A 55 -16.25 5.05 -12.75
CA LEU A 55 -15.83 6.27 -13.46
C LEU A 55 -17.07 7.12 -13.74
N LEU A 56 -17.19 8.25 -13.03
CA LEU A 56 -18.34 9.18 -13.10
C LEU A 56 -18.84 9.37 -14.54
N GLY A 57 -20.08 8.93 -14.80
CA GLY A 57 -20.80 9.09 -16.07
C GLY A 57 -20.32 8.25 -17.26
N LYS A 58 -19.23 7.46 -17.15
CA LYS A 58 -18.62 6.73 -18.29
C LYS A 58 -18.64 5.20 -18.14
N GLY A 59 -19.27 4.69 -17.09
CA GLY A 59 -19.33 3.27 -16.74
C GLY A 59 -18.25 2.87 -15.73
N GLY A 60 -18.05 1.57 -15.52
CA GLY A 60 -17.08 1.05 -14.56
C GLY A 60 -15.97 0.24 -15.23
N ILE A 61 -14.91 0.00 -14.46
CA ILE A 61 -13.90 -1.03 -14.75
C ILE A 61 -14.05 -2.14 -13.71
N ASP A 62 -14.37 -3.34 -14.17
CA ASP A 62 -14.43 -4.55 -13.37
C ASP A 62 -13.07 -5.26 -13.37
N ILE A 63 -12.63 -5.69 -12.20
CA ILE A 63 -11.35 -6.34 -11.94
C ILE A 63 -11.66 -7.66 -11.25
N ILE A 64 -11.41 -8.78 -11.93
CA ILE A 64 -11.69 -10.12 -11.45
C ILE A 64 -10.37 -10.88 -11.37
N THR A 65 -10.03 -11.37 -10.18
CA THR A 65 -8.84 -12.21 -9.97
C THR A 65 -9.29 -13.65 -9.76
N TYR A 66 -8.69 -14.55 -10.52
CA TYR A 66 -8.99 -15.97 -10.47
C TYR A 66 -7.95 -16.75 -9.65
N THR A 67 -8.34 -17.93 -9.17
CA THR A 67 -7.43 -18.91 -8.54
C THR A 67 -6.26 -19.30 -9.46
N SER A 68 -6.41 -19.12 -10.76
CA SER A 68 -5.37 -19.37 -11.77
C SER A 68 -4.34 -18.24 -11.89
N ASP A 69 -4.23 -17.32 -10.93
CA ASP A 69 -3.31 -16.16 -10.95
C ASP A 69 -3.51 -15.21 -12.15
N VAL A 70 -4.69 -15.24 -12.77
CA VAL A 70 -5.07 -14.35 -13.86
C VAL A 70 -5.96 -13.25 -13.31
N ILE A 71 -5.65 -12.01 -13.66
CA ILE A 71 -6.46 -10.83 -13.41
C ILE A 71 -7.10 -10.45 -14.73
N PHE A 72 -8.42 -10.49 -14.79
CA PHE A 72 -9.22 -10.02 -15.89
C PHE A 72 -9.75 -8.62 -15.57
N ILE A 73 -9.44 -7.67 -16.46
CA ILE A 73 -9.84 -6.28 -16.35
C ILE A 73 -10.76 -6.01 -17.52
N SER A 74 -12.00 -5.59 -17.24
CA SER A 74 -12.97 -5.25 -18.28
C SER A 74 -13.55 -3.87 -18.03
N GLY A 75 -13.75 -3.10 -19.09
CA GLY A 75 -14.23 -1.72 -19.02
C GLY A 75 -15.35 -1.44 -20.01
N SER A 76 -16.23 -0.51 -19.65
CA SER A 76 -17.23 0.04 -20.55
C SER A 76 -16.61 0.56 -21.86
N PRO A 77 -17.24 0.34 -23.03
CA PRO A 77 -16.79 0.89 -24.32
C PRO A 77 -16.78 2.43 -24.35
N ARG A 78 -17.47 3.09 -23.41
CA ARG A 78 -17.52 4.55 -23.28
C ARG A 78 -16.25 5.15 -22.65
N ILE A 79 -15.37 4.31 -22.11
CA ILE A 79 -14.08 4.75 -21.55
C ILE A 79 -13.10 4.89 -22.71
N PRO A 80 -12.45 6.04 -22.91
CA PRO A 80 -11.41 6.17 -23.92
C PRO A 80 -10.33 5.09 -23.74
N LYS A 81 -9.92 4.43 -24.83
CA LYS A 81 -8.98 3.31 -24.80
C LYS A 81 -7.70 3.64 -24.03
N GLU A 82 -7.13 4.81 -24.27
CA GLU A 82 -5.93 5.30 -23.57
C GLU A 82 -6.12 5.39 -22.05
N LYS A 83 -7.30 5.83 -21.60
CA LYS A 83 -7.65 5.90 -20.19
C LYS A 83 -7.80 4.51 -19.59
N PHE A 84 -8.47 3.59 -20.31
CA PHE A 84 -8.56 2.19 -19.91
C PHE A 84 -7.18 1.55 -19.78
N ASP A 85 -6.32 1.72 -20.79
CA ASP A 85 -4.98 1.14 -20.83
C ASP A 85 -4.11 1.67 -19.68
N LYS A 86 -4.21 2.96 -19.36
CA LYS A 86 -3.53 3.57 -18.21
C LYS A 86 -3.97 2.95 -16.88
N ILE A 87 -5.28 2.82 -16.66
CA ILE A 87 -5.81 2.22 -15.43
C ILE A 87 -5.42 0.74 -15.35
N ALA A 88 -5.55 0.00 -16.44
CA ALA A 88 -5.20 -1.42 -16.50
C ALA A 88 -3.70 -1.66 -16.26
N ASN A 89 -2.82 -0.78 -16.76
CA ASN A 89 -1.39 -0.80 -16.44
C ASN A 89 -1.14 -0.58 -14.95
N GLN A 90 -1.81 0.39 -14.34
CA GLN A 90 -1.68 0.66 -12.90
C GLN A 90 -2.18 -0.52 -12.06
N ILE A 91 -3.32 -1.13 -12.40
CA ILE A 91 -3.81 -2.35 -11.74
C ILE A 91 -2.76 -3.47 -11.82
N GLY A 92 -2.15 -3.67 -12.99
CA GLY A 92 -1.07 -4.63 -13.17
C GLY A 92 0.15 -4.35 -12.28
N GLN A 93 0.55 -3.08 -12.14
CA GLN A 93 1.64 -2.68 -11.24
C GLN A 93 1.31 -2.96 -9.78
N ILE A 94 0.10 -2.60 -9.31
CA ILE A 94 -0.33 -2.88 -7.94
C ILE A 94 -0.25 -4.39 -7.68
N ALA A 95 -0.80 -5.22 -8.58
CA ALA A 95 -0.76 -6.67 -8.44
C ALA A 95 0.65 -7.24 -8.37
N GLN A 96 1.57 -6.76 -9.22
CA GLN A 96 2.98 -7.16 -9.19
C GLN A 96 3.66 -6.77 -7.87
N HIS A 97 3.28 -5.64 -7.27
CA HIS A 97 3.81 -5.22 -5.97
C HIS A 97 3.20 -6.00 -4.81
N SER A 98 1.95 -6.46 -4.93
CA SER A 98 1.28 -7.26 -3.90
C SER A 98 1.84 -8.67 -3.73
N VAL A 99 2.61 -9.18 -4.70
CA VAL A 99 3.27 -10.49 -4.61
C VAL A 99 4.74 -10.40 -4.18
N LYS A 100 5.38 -9.23 -4.31
CA LYS A 100 6.81 -9.04 -4.01
C LYS A 100 7.00 -8.56 -2.58
N ARG A 101 7.61 -9.38 -1.72
CA ARG A 101 7.89 -8.99 -0.33
C ARG A 101 9.20 -8.24 -0.22
N LEU A 102 9.20 -7.16 0.56
CA LEU A 102 10.43 -6.39 0.76
C LEU A 102 11.49 -7.20 1.51
N VAL A 103 11.09 -8.10 2.42
CA VAL A 103 12.02 -8.98 3.16
C VAL A 103 12.87 -9.87 2.24
N GLU A 104 12.34 -10.25 1.07
CA GLU A 104 13.04 -11.09 0.10
C GLU A 104 14.13 -10.31 -0.66
N THR A 105 14.00 -8.98 -0.72
CA THR A 105 14.92 -8.12 -1.49
C THR A 105 15.82 -7.24 -0.63
N ARG A 106 15.40 -6.93 0.61
CA ARG A 106 16.08 -6.01 1.55
C ARG A 106 16.11 -6.58 2.98
N PRO A 107 16.63 -7.80 3.22
CA PRO A 107 16.48 -8.50 4.50
C PRO A 107 17.15 -7.79 5.68
N ILE A 108 18.38 -7.29 5.51
CA ILE A 108 19.19 -6.74 6.61
C ILE A 108 18.55 -5.48 7.22
N THR A 109 18.14 -4.54 6.38
CA THR A 109 17.59 -3.27 6.87
C THR A 109 16.21 -3.47 7.52
N LEU A 110 15.42 -4.42 7.03
CA LEU A 110 14.16 -4.79 7.67
C LEU A 110 14.35 -5.52 9.00
N GLN A 111 15.38 -6.35 9.12
CA GLN A 111 15.76 -6.93 10.42
C GLN A 111 16.13 -5.85 11.43
N ARG A 112 16.78 -4.76 11.00
CA ARG A 112 17.05 -3.60 11.86
C ARG A 112 15.78 -2.89 12.30
N ALA A 113 14.84 -2.64 11.37
CA ALA A 113 13.52 -2.09 11.71
C ALA A 113 12.78 -2.99 12.70
N GLU A 114 12.86 -4.31 12.53
CA GLU A 114 12.29 -5.28 13.46
C GLU A 114 12.93 -5.19 14.85
N ALA A 115 14.26 -5.10 14.93
CA ALA A 115 14.97 -4.95 16.19
C ALA A 115 14.59 -3.65 16.92
N ILE A 116 14.44 -2.54 16.19
CA ILE A 116 13.96 -1.25 16.73
C ILE A 116 12.58 -1.41 17.36
N ILE A 117 11.65 -2.04 16.63
CA ILE A 117 10.29 -2.27 17.13
C ILE A 117 10.28 -3.21 18.33
N ARG A 118 11.05 -4.30 18.30
CA ARG A 118 11.19 -5.22 19.43
C ARG A 118 11.76 -4.54 20.67
N PHE A 119 12.70 -3.60 20.49
CA PHE A 119 13.21 -2.79 21.58
C PHE A 119 12.12 -1.85 22.13
N ALA A 120 11.40 -1.14 21.25
CA ALA A 120 10.32 -0.25 21.67
C ALA A 120 9.20 -0.96 22.45
N PHE A 121 8.92 -2.24 22.17
CA PHE A 121 7.96 -3.05 22.95
C PHE A 121 8.38 -3.34 24.39
N LYS A 122 9.66 -3.17 24.73
CA LYS A 122 10.15 -3.36 26.11
C LYS A 122 10.02 -2.10 26.95
N LEU A 123 9.71 -0.96 26.33
CA LEU A 123 9.55 0.31 27.01
C LEU A 123 8.21 0.36 27.75
N ASN A 124 8.21 1.01 28.91
CA ASN A 124 7.06 1.18 29.77
C ASN A 124 6.19 2.35 29.28
N PRO A 125 4.98 2.11 28.74
CA PRO A 125 4.12 3.18 28.26
C PRO A 125 3.49 4.01 29.39
N ASP A 126 3.63 3.61 30.66
CA ASP A 126 3.21 4.42 31.80
C ASP A 126 4.22 5.53 32.13
N ASN A 127 5.48 5.41 31.68
CA ASN A 127 6.51 6.45 31.80
C ASN A 127 6.44 7.44 30.62
N GLU A 128 6.36 8.74 30.91
CA GLU A 128 6.21 9.79 29.89
C GLU A 128 7.38 9.90 28.91
N TYR A 129 8.61 9.80 29.40
CA TYR A 129 9.81 9.86 28.55
C TYR A 129 9.88 8.64 27.64
N GLU A 130 9.54 7.47 28.19
CA GLU A 130 9.50 6.24 27.41
C GLU A 130 8.40 6.27 26.34
N ARG A 131 7.24 6.91 26.61
CA ARG A 131 6.22 7.14 25.56
C ARG A 131 6.74 7.99 24.41
N MET A 132 7.50 9.05 24.68
CA MET A 132 8.14 9.86 23.64
C MET A 132 9.09 9.01 22.79
N VAL A 133 9.93 8.20 23.45
CA VAL A 133 10.87 7.29 22.78
C VAL A 133 10.13 6.25 21.92
N ILE A 134 9.04 5.67 22.41
CA ILE A 134 8.22 4.72 21.64
C ILE A 134 7.76 5.32 20.31
N VAL A 135 7.24 6.55 20.32
CA VAL A 135 6.75 7.22 19.10
C VAL A 135 7.91 7.49 18.13
N ILE A 136 9.05 7.98 18.61
CA ILE A 136 10.24 8.24 17.78
C ILE A 136 10.74 6.96 17.11
N LEU A 137 10.80 5.85 17.85
CA LEU A 137 11.25 4.56 17.32
C LEU A 137 10.24 3.97 16.32
N ALA A 138 8.94 4.10 16.57
CA ALA A 138 7.90 3.70 15.62
C ALA A 138 8.00 4.48 14.31
N ASP A 139 8.17 5.80 14.39
CA ASP A 139 8.38 6.68 13.23
C ASP A 139 9.65 6.30 12.44
N THR A 140 10.75 6.03 13.15
CA THR A 140 12.03 5.61 12.54
C THR A 140 11.88 4.30 11.78
N SER A 141 11.20 3.31 12.38
CA SER A 141 10.91 2.03 11.71
C SER A 141 10.07 2.23 10.44
N ASN A 142 9.01 3.04 10.50
CA ASN A 142 8.18 3.35 9.33
C ASN A 142 9.01 4.02 8.22
N GLU A 143 9.88 4.97 8.57
CA GLU A 143 10.75 5.63 7.59
C GLU A 143 11.72 4.67 6.91
N ILE A 144 12.28 3.70 7.66
CA ILE A 144 13.12 2.64 7.10
C ILE A 144 12.32 1.83 6.08
N VAL A 145 11.13 1.35 6.44
CA VAL A 145 10.27 0.54 5.54
C VAL A 145 9.92 1.30 4.26
N LEU A 146 9.58 2.58 4.37
CA LEU A 146 9.28 3.43 3.20
C LEU A 146 10.51 3.61 2.32
N THR A 147 11.66 3.88 2.91
CA THR A 147 12.92 4.09 2.17
C THR A 147 13.34 2.81 1.43
N GLU A 148 13.27 1.66 2.08
CA GLU A 148 13.60 0.38 1.46
C GLU A 148 12.58 0.00 0.39
N SER A 149 11.30 0.31 0.60
CA SER A 149 10.27 0.19 -0.44
C SER A 149 10.62 1.02 -1.67
N MET A 150 11.06 2.27 -1.50
CA MET A 150 11.46 3.12 -2.63
C MET A 150 12.66 2.55 -3.38
N LYS A 151 13.66 2.05 -2.66
CA LYS A 151 14.83 1.39 -3.25
C LYS A 151 14.45 0.10 -4.00
N SER A 152 13.46 -0.65 -3.53
CA SER A 152 12.95 -1.84 -4.24
C SER A 152 12.28 -1.50 -5.57
N LEU A 153 11.82 -0.25 -5.73
CA LEU A 153 11.23 0.29 -6.96
C LEU A 153 12.25 1.09 -7.80
N ASN A 154 13.55 0.92 -7.54
CA ASN A 154 14.63 1.64 -8.20
C ASN A 154 14.54 3.17 -8.12
N ILE A 155 13.84 3.71 -7.12
CA ILE A 155 13.88 5.15 -6.84
C ILE A 155 15.22 5.48 -6.17
N LYS A 156 15.93 6.48 -6.71
CA LYS A 156 17.28 6.88 -6.28
C LYS A 156 17.34 8.40 -6.07
N GLY A 157 18.41 8.87 -5.40
CA GLY A 157 18.71 10.30 -5.24
C GLY A 157 17.88 10.98 -4.15
N ASP A 158 17.63 12.27 -4.35
CA ASP A 158 16.98 13.17 -3.38
C ASP A 158 15.64 12.67 -2.81
N PRO A 159 14.77 11.97 -3.56
CA PRO A 159 13.54 11.40 -3.00
C PRO A 159 13.78 10.47 -1.79
N LEU A 160 14.94 9.81 -1.69
CA LEU A 160 15.26 8.95 -0.54
C LEU A 160 15.57 9.75 0.73
N LYS A 161 16.01 11.00 0.59
CA LYS A 161 16.33 11.91 1.70
C LYS A 161 15.11 12.75 2.14
N ALA A 162 14.03 12.72 1.37
CA ALA A 162 12.83 13.49 1.67
C ALA A 162 12.07 12.92 2.88
N GLY A 163 11.20 13.76 3.47
CA GLY A 163 10.33 13.36 4.57
C GLY A 163 9.29 12.31 4.18
N ILE A 164 8.68 11.66 5.18
CA ILE A 164 7.66 10.62 5.00
C ILE A 164 6.55 10.98 3.99
N PRO A 165 5.93 12.19 4.03
CA PRO A 165 4.85 12.52 3.10
C PRO A 165 5.30 12.44 1.62
N VAL A 166 6.53 12.89 1.33
CA VAL A 166 7.11 12.85 -0.02
C VAL A 166 7.42 11.41 -0.43
N LYS A 167 7.95 10.60 0.49
CA LYS A 167 8.23 9.17 0.24
C LYS A 167 6.96 8.41 -0.11
N ILE A 168 5.87 8.61 0.63
CA ILE A 168 4.55 8.02 0.36
C ILE A 168 4.06 8.43 -1.04
N LYS A 169 4.09 9.73 -1.36
CA LYS A 169 3.69 10.23 -2.68
C LYS A 169 4.46 9.54 -3.81
N LYS A 170 5.79 9.42 -3.69
CA LYS A 170 6.66 8.79 -4.69
C LYS A 170 6.41 7.30 -4.86
N LEU A 171 6.07 6.59 -3.78
CA LEU A 171 5.66 5.19 -3.84
C LEU A 171 4.33 5.03 -4.60
N LYS A 172 3.34 5.89 -4.32
CA LYS A 172 2.04 5.87 -5.00
C LYS A 172 2.16 6.16 -6.50
N GLU A 173 3.03 7.10 -6.89
CA GLU A 173 3.36 7.38 -8.30
C GLU A 173 3.90 6.13 -9.03
N LYS A 174 4.52 5.19 -8.30
CA LYS A 174 5.00 3.89 -8.81
C LYS A 174 4.00 2.74 -8.60
N GLY A 175 2.77 3.02 -8.17
CA GLY A 175 1.73 2.00 -7.97
C GLY A 175 1.90 1.17 -6.69
N LYS A 176 2.76 1.58 -5.75
CA LYS A 176 2.89 0.96 -4.42
C LYS A 176 2.25 1.86 -3.37
N VAL A 177 1.18 1.40 -2.73
CA VAL A 177 0.56 2.09 -1.60
C VAL A 177 1.14 1.54 -0.30
N PRO A 178 1.79 2.37 0.53
CA PRO A 178 2.18 1.95 1.87
C PRO A 178 0.96 1.57 2.71
N TYR A 179 1.04 0.44 3.42
CA TYR A 179 -0.02 0.04 4.34
C TYR A 179 -0.18 1.08 5.45
N LYS A 180 -1.42 1.47 5.77
CA LYS A 180 -1.75 2.48 6.80
C LYS A 180 -1.06 3.84 6.59
N GLU A 181 -1.04 4.35 5.35
CA GLU A 181 -0.36 5.61 5.02
C GLU A 181 -0.77 6.81 5.91
N GLU A 182 -2.06 6.96 6.23
CA GLU A 182 -2.56 8.04 7.09
C GLU A 182 -2.01 7.95 8.51
N GLU A 183 -2.00 6.74 9.09
CA GLU A 183 -1.44 6.53 10.44
C GLU A 183 0.07 6.77 10.46
N ILE A 184 0.79 6.40 9.39
CA ILE A 184 2.22 6.71 9.27
C ILE A 184 2.46 8.23 9.26
N ILE A 185 1.60 9.00 8.59
CA ILE A 185 1.65 10.47 8.57
C ILE A 185 1.35 11.02 9.98
N ASN A 186 0.29 10.54 10.63
CA ASN A 186 -0.08 10.96 11.99
C ASN A 186 1.05 10.68 13.00
N ILE A 187 1.75 9.55 12.87
CA ILE A 187 2.92 9.22 13.69
C ILE A 187 4.07 10.20 13.43
N ARG A 188 4.34 10.57 12.16
CA ARG A 188 5.35 11.57 11.82
C ARG A 188 5.03 12.93 12.42
N GLU A 189 3.78 13.36 12.34
CA GLU A 189 3.34 14.63 12.93
C GLU A 189 3.44 14.62 14.46
N LEU A 190 3.03 13.52 15.11
CA LEU A 190 3.22 13.36 16.54
C LEU A 190 4.70 13.38 16.93
N ARG A 191 5.55 12.70 16.19
CA ARG A 191 7.01 12.74 16.39
C ARG A 191 7.55 14.16 16.24
N ASN A 192 7.11 14.92 15.24
CA ASN A 192 7.57 16.29 15.04
C ASN A 192 7.19 17.17 16.22
N ARG A 193 5.95 17.04 16.74
CA ARG A 193 5.53 17.75 17.96
C ARG A 193 6.33 17.37 19.19
N ILE A 194 6.69 16.09 19.35
CA ILE A 194 7.59 15.64 20.41
C ILE A 194 8.95 16.34 20.30
N VAL A 195 9.56 16.31 19.11
CA VAL A 195 10.93 16.80 18.89
C VAL A 195 11.04 18.32 18.89
N HIS A 196 10.05 19.03 18.36
CA HIS A 196 10.10 20.49 18.18
C HIS A 196 9.35 21.27 19.25
N GLU A 197 8.33 20.69 19.87
CA GLU A 197 7.46 21.38 20.82
C GLU A 197 7.52 20.74 22.23
N GLY A 198 8.24 19.63 22.41
CA GLY A 198 8.29 18.91 23.68
C GLY A 198 6.98 18.23 24.06
N THR A 199 6.09 17.99 23.09
CA THR A 199 4.78 17.36 23.37
C THR A 199 4.97 15.97 23.98
N ILE A 200 4.25 15.68 25.07
CA ILE A 200 4.20 14.35 25.68
C ILE A 200 3.01 13.58 25.10
N PRO A 201 3.22 12.46 24.38
CA PRO A 201 2.13 11.67 23.84
C PRO A 201 1.37 10.92 24.94
N THR A 202 0.08 10.65 24.72
CA THR A 202 -0.70 9.78 25.62
C THR A 202 -0.26 8.32 25.50
N LYS A 203 -0.63 7.50 26.49
CA LYS A 203 -0.39 6.05 26.48
C LYS A 203 -0.99 5.38 25.24
N GLU A 204 -2.18 5.80 24.85
CA GLU A 204 -2.91 5.29 23.68
C GLU A 204 -2.16 5.67 22.40
N GLN A 205 -1.69 6.92 22.28
CA GLN A 205 -0.94 7.39 21.12
C GLN A 205 0.37 6.61 20.95
N ALA A 206 1.16 6.45 22.02
CA ALA A 206 2.41 5.69 21.97
C ALA A 206 2.16 4.22 21.61
N THR A 207 1.19 3.57 22.26
CA THR A 207 0.84 2.18 22.00
C THR A 207 0.31 1.98 20.58
N ARG A 208 -0.49 2.92 20.06
CA ARG A 208 -1.01 2.90 18.69
C ARG A 208 0.12 3.04 17.68
N ALA A 209 1.04 3.99 17.89
CA ALA A 209 2.18 4.20 17.00
C ALA A 209 3.01 2.93 16.84
N LEU A 210 3.31 2.26 17.96
CA LEU A 210 4.07 1.02 17.97
C LEU A 210 3.35 -0.14 17.26
N LYS A 211 2.04 -0.29 17.51
CA LYS A 211 1.22 -1.31 16.81
C LYS A 211 1.19 -1.08 15.31
N VAL A 212 0.97 0.16 14.87
CA VAL A 212 0.97 0.53 13.45
C VAL A 212 2.31 0.18 12.81
N ALA A 213 3.43 0.58 13.43
CA ALA A 213 4.75 0.30 12.86
C ALA A 213 5.06 -1.20 12.78
N GLN A 214 4.62 -2.01 13.75
CA GLN A 214 4.73 -3.46 13.69
C GLN A 214 3.92 -4.05 12.53
N GLU A 215 2.69 -3.60 12.32
CA GLU A 215 1.83 -4.08 11.24
C GLU A 215 2.36 -3.69 9.85
N VAL A 216 2.84 -2.45 9.71
CA VAL A 216 3.50 -1.95 8.50
C VAL A 216 4.71 -2.83 8.15
N LEU A 217 5.56 -3.12 9.14
CA LEU A 217 6.73 -3.97 8.94
C LEU A 217 6.35 -5.41 8.54
N LYS A 218 5.33 -6.01 9.18
CA LYS A 218 4.86 -7.37 8.85
C LYS A 218 4.33 -7.49 7.41
N ARG A 219 3.81 -6.39 6.85
CA ARG A 219 3.25 -6.32 5.50
C ARG A 219 4.22 -5.78 4.45
N ALA A 220 5.45 -5.43 4.83
CA ALA A 220 6.46 -4.84 3.95
C ALA A 220 7.01 -5.82 2.90
#